data_AF-A0AAU5UE73-F1
#
_entry.id   AF-A0AAU5UE73-F1
#
_cell.length_a   1.000
_cell.length_b   1.000
_cell.length_c   1.000
_cell.angle_alpha   90.00
_cell.angle_beta   90.00
_cell.angle_gamma   90.00
#
_symmetry.space_group_name_H-M   'P 1'
#
loop_
_entity.id
_entity.type
_entity.pdbx_description
1 polymer ?
#
loop_
_entity_poly.entity_id
_entity_poly.type
_entity_poly.pdbx_seq_one_letter_code
_entity_poly.pdbx_strand_id
1 'polypeptide(L)'
;MTDWRAELTTYRGLVSAAWGEKTVHWRFADHRETPSTGQCGVTSAWLMVVLQDIHSEPAVYCYGDVRAVRESSNNLLDHCWLEIGASDDPDRTVIDLTCDQSAMFNGLDVLCSSHDSICTNYGMSYETSLRLSPEEFDKDEVQDRLGRLVTSLGPEHLPVMPERLKRFF
;
A
#
# COMPACT_ATOMS: atom_id res chain seq x y z
N MET A 1 -5.41 -9.86 -20.74
CA MET A 1 -5.14 -9.49 -19.34
C MET A 1 -5.74 -8.13 -19.12
N THR A 2 -6.61 -7.99 -18.12
CA THR A 2 -7.12 -6.68 -17.70
C THR A 2 -5.93 -5.86 -17.18
N ASP A 3 -5.90 -4.56 -17.49
CA ASP A 3 -4.87 -3.68 -16.94
C ASP A 3 -5.15 -3.48 -15.44
N TRP A 4 -4.35 -4.11 -14.59
CA TRP A 4 -4.49 -4.05 -13.13
C TRP A 4 -4.47 -2.61 -12.60
N ARG A 5 -3.82 -1.69 -13.33
CA ARG A 5 -3.78 -0.26 -12.97
C ARG A 5 -5.18 0.36 -12.97
N ALA A 6 -6.04 -0.08 -13.89
CA ALA A 6 -7.43 0.37 -13.97
C ALA A 6 -8.29 -0.13 -12.79
N GLU A 7 -7.85 -1.19 -12.09
CA GLU A 7 -8.57 -1.78 -10.96
C GLU A 7 -8.19 -1.15 -9.60
N LEU A 8 -7.09 -0.38 -9.53
CA LEU A 8 -6.58 0.16 -8.27
C LEU A 8 -7.60 1.02 -7.50
N THR A 9 -8.40 1.81 -8.20
CA THR A 9 -9.47 2.61 -7.57
C THR A 9 -10.57 1.72 -6.97
N THR A 10 -10.91 0.62 -7.65
CA THR A 10 -11.86 -0.38 -7.14
C THR A 10 -11.29 -1.08 -5.91
N TYR A 11 -10.02 -1.48 -5.95
CA TYR A 11 -9.31 -2.06 -4.82
C TYR A 11 -9.24 -1.13 -3.63
N ARG A 12 -8.91 0.15 -3.86
CA ARG A 12 -8.94 1.21 -2.85
C ARG A 12 -10.30 1.31 -2.17
N GLY A 13 -11.38 1.35 -2.95
CA GLY A 13 -12.74 1.42 -2.42
C GLY A 13 -13.10 0.20 -1.57
N LEU A 14 -12.75 -0.99 -2.05
CA LEU A 14 -12.97 -2.26 -1.37
C LEU A 14 -12.25 -2.31 -0.02
N VAL A 15 -10.94 -2.04 0.01
CA VAL A 15 -10.18 -2.11 1.26
C VAL A 15 -10.59 -1.01 2.24
N SER A 16 -10.96 0.20 1.79
CA SER A 16 -11.49 1.23 2.71
C SER A 16 -12.73 0.79 3.44
N ALA A 17 -13.64 0.07 2.78
CA ALA A 17 -14.89 -0.35 3.39
C ALA A 17 -14.66 -1.31 4.56
N ALA A 18 -13.50 -1.98 4.61
CA ALA A 18 -13.10 -2.91 5.66
C ALA A 18 -12.11 -2.32 6.68
N TRP A 19 -11.69 -1.06 6.52
CA TRP A 19 -10.82 -0.42 7.50
C TRP A 19 -11.55 -0.18 8.82
N GLY A 20 -10.85 -0.45 9.93
CA GLY A 20 -11.38 -0.20 11.27
C GLY A 20 -10.31 -0.24 12.35
N GLU A 21 -10.76 -0.21 13.61
CA GLU A 21 -9.90 -0.24 14.81
C GLU A 21 -9.02 -1.49 14.89
N LYS A 22 -9.45 -2.58 14.24
CA LYS A 22 -8.73 -3.86 14.22
C LYS A 22 -7.67 -3.94 13.13
N THR A 23 -7.72 -3.06 12.12
CA THR A 23 -6.79 -3.09 10.97
C THR A 23 -5.76 -1.97 11.04
N VAL A 24 -6.08 -0.88 11.77
CA VAL A 24 -5.16 0.23 12.01
C VAL A 24 -3.93 -0.24 12.79
N HIS A 25 -2.76 0.28 12.42
CA HIS A 25 -1.56 0.09 13.21
C HIS A 25 -1.68 0.81 14.57
N TRP A 26 -1.33 0.13 15.66
CA TRP A 26 -1.56 0.61 17.03
C TRP A 26 -0.96 1.99 17.33
N ARG A 27 0.23 2.30 16.77
CA ARG A 27 0.87 3.64 16.91
C ARG A 27 -0.01 4.80 16.43
N PHE A 28 -0.96 4.53 15.53
CA PHE A 28 -1.83 5.53 14.91
C PHE A 28 -3.29 5.40 15.36
N ALA A 29 -3.62 4.46 16.25
CA ALA A 29 -4.99 4.20 16.67
C ALA A 29 -5.66 5.43 17.28
N ASP A 30 -4.90 6.21 18.07
CA ASP A 30 -5.39 7.40 18.76
C ASP A 30 -5.25 8.70 17.95
N HIS A 31 -4.58 8.66 16.80
CA HIS A 31 -4.23 9.85 16.01
C HIS A 31 -4.50 9.58 14.53
N ARG A 32 -5.76 9.80 14.11
CA ARG A 32 -6.20 9.61 12.72
C ARG A 32 -6.57 10.94 12.10
N GLU A 33 -5.66 11.49 11.31
CA GLU A 33 -5.92 12.71 10.53
C GLU A 33 -6.80 12.41 9.31
N THR A 34 -6.62 11.23 8.72
CA THR A 34 -7.40 10.73 7.59
C THR A 34 -7.94 9.32 7.86
N PRO A 35 -8.97 8.85 7.14
CA PRO A 35 -9.42 7.47 7.25
C PRO A 35 -8.33 6.44 6.96
N SER A 36 -7.38 6.76 6.08
CA SER A 36 -6.27 5.88 5.71
C SER A 36 -5.11 5.89 6.70
N THR A 37 -5.04 6.85 7.64
CA THR A 37 -3.97 6.95 8.63
C THR A 37 -3.84 5.63 9.42
N GLY A 38 -2.63 5.05 9.40
CA GLY A 38 -2.32 3.76 10.04
C GLY A 38 -2.82 2.51 9.28
N GLN A 39 -3.44 2.67 8.11
CA GLN A 39 -3.94 1.57 7.26
C GLN A 39 -2.98 1.21 6.12
N CYS A 40 -1.91 1.97 5.89
CA CYS A 40 -0.97 1.76 4.79
C CYS A 40 -0.39 0.34 4.78
N GLY A 41 0.09 -0.15 5.91
CA GLY A 41 0.68 -1.49 5.99
C GLY A 41 -0.29 -2.61 5.59
N VAL A 42 -1.51 -2.64 6.16
CA VAL A 42 -2.48 -3.69 5.81
C VAL A 42 -3.00 -3.57 4.38
N THR A 43 -3.07 -2.35 3.86
CA THR A 43 -3.54 -2.08 2.52
C THR A 43 -2.52 -2.52 1.48
N SER A 44 -1.25 -2.14 1.65
CA SER A 44 -0.16 -2.58 0.79
C SER A 44 0.06 -4.10 0.88
N ALA A 45 -0.05 -4.66 2.09
CA ALA A 45 -0.01 -6.10 2.33
C ALA A 45 -1.03 -6.89 1.49
N TRP A 46 -2.30 -6.49 1.56
CA TRP A 46 -3.37 -7.12 0.79
C TRP A 46 -3.15 -6.94 -0.71
N LEU A 47 -2.78 -5.73 -1.14
CA LEU A 47 -2.58 -5.43 -2.56
C LEU A 47 -1.40 -6.21 -3.15
N MET A 48 -0.33 -6.42 -2.39
CA MET A 48 0.83 -7.19 -2.86
C MET A 48 0.41 -8.59 -3.27
N VAL A 49 -0.40 -9.26 -2.43
CA VAL A 49 -0.90 -10.60 -2.70
C VAL A 49 -1.83 -10.61 -3.92
N VAL A 50 -2.70 -9.60 -4.07
CA VAL A 50 -3.57 -9.46 -5.24
C VAL A 50 -2.77 -9.28 -6.53
N LEU A 51 -1.79 -8.38 -6.53
CA LEU A 51 -0.96 -8.13 -7.71
C LEU A 51 -0.16 -9.37 -8.11
N GLN A 52 0.36 -10.12 -7.15
CA GLN A 52 1.13 -11.34 -7.43
C GLN A 52 0.25 -12.49 -7.90
N ASP A 53 -0.76 -12.85 -7.12
CA ASP A 53 -1.49 -14.10 -7.34
C ASP A 53 -2.57 -13.97 -8.43
N ILE A 54 -3.12 -12.75 -8.64
CA ILE A 54 -4.16 -12.50 -9.65
C ILE A 54 -3.55 -11.92 -10.93
N HIS A 55 -2.63 -10.97 -10.81
CA HIS A 55 -2.09 -10.23 -11.96
C HIS A 55 -0.68 -10.66 -12.37
N SER A 56 -0.04 -11.58 -11.63
CA SER A 56 1.33 -12.05 -11.90
C SER A 56 2.37 -10.92 -11.91
N GLU A 57 2.13 -9.86 -11.14
CA GLU A 57 3.02 -8.71 -11.03
C GLU A 57 3.99 -8.88 -9.85
N PRO A 58 5.30 -8.65 -10.03
CA PRO A 58 6.32 -8.90 -9.01
C PRO A 58 6.43 -7.72 -8.03
N ALA A 59 5.30 -7.31 -7.44
CA ALA A 59 5.27 -6.22 -6.47
C ALA A 59 6.05 -6.59 -5.20
N VAL A 60 6.81 -5.65 -4.64
CA VAL A 60 7.49 -5.80 -3.35
C VAL A 60 6.87 -4.89 -2.31
N TYR A 61 6.77 -5.37 -1.07
CA TYR A 61 6.28 -4.56 0.04
C TYR A 61 7.39 -3.65 0.55
N CYS A 62 7.11 -2.35 0.60
CA CYS A 62 8.06 -1.34 1.04
C CYS A 62 7.57 -0.65 2.31
N TYR A 63 8.53 -0.35 3.20
CA TYR A 63 8.34 0.52 4.36
C TYR A 63 9.45 1.56 4.42
N GLY A 64 9.11 2.79 4.80
CA GLY A 64 10.04 3.91 4.90
C GLY A 64 9.33 5.26 4.97
N ASP A 65 9.96 6.29 4.42
CA ASP A 65 9.45 7.66 4.50
C ASP A 65 9.09 8.20 3.11
N VAL A 66 8.02 8.99 3.02
CA VAL A 66 7.72 9.82 1.84
C VAL A 66 8.12 11.25 2.17
N ARG A 67 9.21 11.71 1.56
CA ARG A 67 9.85 12.98 1.90
C ARG A 67 9.70 14.00 0.78
N ALA A 68 9.55 15.27 1.16
CA ALA A 68 9.61 16.33 0.18
C ALA A 68 11.03 16.45 -0.41
N VAL A 69 11.14 16.56 -1.73
CA VAL A 69 12.42 16.71 -2.45
C VAL A 69 13.06 18.06 -2.16
N ARG A 70 12.26 19.08 -1.82
CA ARG A 70 12.71 20.40 -1.39
C ARG A 70 12.36 20.60 0.08
N GLU A 71 13.13 21.44 0.79
CA GLU A 71 12.90 21.75 2.21
C GLU A 71 11.45 22.17 2.46
N SER A 72 10.65 21.23 2.97
CA SER A 72 9.32 21.45 3.47
C SER A 72 9.08 20.50 4.65
N SER A 73 8.19 20.90 5.55
CA SER A 73 7.84 20.13 6.74
C SER A 73 6.89 18.96 6.46
N ASN A 74 6.52 18.70 5.21
CA ASN A 74 5.39 17.82 4.85
C ASN A 74 5.84 16.39 4.55
N ASN A 75 6.69 15.83 5.41
CA ASN A 75 7.11 14.44 5.30
C ASN A 75 6.04 13.51 5.88
N LEU A 76 5.76 12.40 5.19
CA LEU A 76 4.98 11.30 5.72
C LEU A 76 5.96 10.20 6.16
N LEU A 77 6.16 10.09 7.46
CA LEU A 77 7.08 9.10 8.05
C LEU A 77 6.36 7.78 8.31
N ASP A 78 7.12 6.69 8.45
CA ASP A 78 6.60 5.37 8.83
C ASP A 78 5.48 4.86 7.90
N HIS A 79 5.65 5.04 6.59
CA HIS A 79 4.66 4.72 5.57
C HIS A 79 4.95 3.40 4.86
N CYS A 80 3.91 2.77 4.30
CA CYS A 80 4.03 1.52 3.55
C CYS A 80 3.41 1.63 2.16
N TRP A 81 4.08 1.13 1.15
CA TRP A 81 3.67 1.16 -0.26
C TRP A 81 4.15 -0.11 -0.99
N LEU A 82 3.83 -0.24 -2.27
CA LEU A 82 4.40 -1.28 -3.13
C LEU A 82 5.30 -0.68 -4.20
N GLU A 83 6.30 -1.46 -4.61
CA GLU A 83 7.10 -1.14 -5.79
C GLU A 83 7.15 -2.28 -6.79
N ILE A 84 7.27 -1.95 -8.08
CA ILE A 84 7.60 -2.88 -9.16
C ILE A 84 8.82 -2.33 -9.88
N GLY A 85 9.90 -3.12 -9.92
CA GLY A 85 11.20 -2.72 -10.49
C GLY A 85 12.34 -2.77 -9.48
N ALA A 86 13.55 -2.47 -9.93
CA ALA A 86 14.73 -2.45 -9.07
C ALA A 86 14.74 -1.21 -8.16
N SER A 87 15.45 -1.29 -7.03
CA SER A 87 15.47 -0.20 -6.04
C SER A 87 16.16 1.07 -6.50
N ASP A 88 17.20 0.90 -7.30
CA ASP A 88 18.01 1.94 -7.89
C ASP A 88 17.46 2.45 -9.24
N ASP A 89 16.37 1.85 -9.72
CA ASP A 89 15.70 2.28 -10.94
C ASP A 89 14.78 3.48 -10.66
N PRO A 90 15.03 4.66 -11.26
CA PRO A 90 14.14 5.83 -11.13
C PRO A 90 12.78 5.59 -11.81
N ASP A 91 12.70 4.66 -12.76
CA ASP A 91 11.47 4.30 -13.45
C ASP A 91 10.67 3.20 -12.72
N ARG A 92 11.15 2.73 -11.57
CA ARG A 92 10.38 1.80 -10.73
C ARG A 92 9.00 2.37 -10.43
N THR A 93 7.98 1.53 -10.59
CA THR A 93 6.60 1.92 -10.33
C THR A 93 6.35 1.89 -8.84
N VAL A 94 5.88 3.00 -8.27
CA VAL A 94 5.37 3.09 -6.90
C VAL A 94 3.86 3.00 -6.95
N ILE A 95 3.27 2.16 -6.09
CA ILE A 95 1.83 1.98 -5.94
C ILE A 95 1.46 2.22 -4.47
N ASP A 96 0.56 3.17 -4.23
CA ASP A 96 0.12 3.54 -2.89
C ASP A 96 -1.38 3.87 -2.88
N LEU A 97 -2.17 3.00 -2.25
CA LEU A 97 -3.61 3.19 -2.04
C LEU A 97 -3.93 3.99 -0.77
N THR A 98 -2.91 4.60 -0.17
CA THR A 98 -3.00 5.40 1.05
C THR A 98 -2.19 6.69 0.94
N CYS A 99 -1.91 7.13 -0.29
CA CYS A 99 -1.17 8.37 -0.55
C CYS A 99 -1.93 9.60 -0.05
N ASP A 100 -3.25 9.49 0.13
CA ASP A 100 -4.13 10.49 0.75
C ASP A 100 -3.75 10.83 2.21
N GLN A 101 -2.87 10.05 2.86
CA GLN A 101 -2.25 10.42 4.14
C GLN A 101 -1.34 11.65 4.03
N SER A 102 -0.89 12.01 2.82
CA SER A 102 -0.12 13.24 2.58
C SER A 102 -0.92 14.24 1.77
N ALA A 103 -1.07 15.46 2.30
CA ALA A 103 -1.70 16.57 1.60
C ALA A 103 -0.96 16.96 0.30
N MET A 104 0.30 16.54 0.13
CA MET A 104 1.14 16.85 -1.04
C MET A 104 0.65 16.18 -2.33
N PHE A 105 -0.14 15.12 -2.23
CA PHE A 105 -0.72 14.44 -3.39
C PHE A 105 -2.05 15.06 -3.85
N ASN A 106 -2.39 16.28 -3.41
CA ASN A 106 -3.51 17.08 -3.92
C ASN A 106 -4.87 16.35 -3.96
N GLY A 107 -5.16 15.51 -2.95
CA GLY A 107 -6.43 14.79 -2.85
C GLY A 107 -6.52 13.53 -3.72
N LEU A 108 -5.41 12.98 -4.18
CA LEU A 108 -5.38 11.65 -4.77
C LEU A 108 -5.62 10.57 -3.69
N ASP A 109 -6.53 9.64 -3.97
CA ASP A 109 -6.77 8.46 -3.13
C ASP A 109 -5.85 7.29 -3.49
N VAL A 110 -5.31 7.30 -4.72
CA VAL A 110 -4.48 6.26 -5.31
C VAL A 110 -3.35 6.90 -6.08
N LEU A 111 -2.12 6.47 -5.80
CA LEU A 111 -0.94 6.78 -6.57
C LEU A 111 -0.44 5.52 -7.27
N CYS A 112 -0.19 5.62 -8.58
CA CYS A 112 0.50 4.59 -9.36
C CYS A 112 1.31 5.29 -10.45
N SER A 113 2.60 5.49 -10.22
CA SER A 113 3.47 6.24 -11.14
C SER A 113 4.94 5.84 -10.96
N SER A 114 5.81 6.21 -11.89
CA SER A 114 7.24 6.03 -11.69
C SER A 114 7.75 6.93 -10.57
N HIS A 115 8.77 6.48 -9.83
CA HIS A 115 9.36 7.27 -8.75
C HIS A 115 9.87 8.63 -9.26
N ASP A 116 10.47 8.70 -10.44
CA ASP A 116 10.89 9.96 -11.08
C ASP A 116 9.72 10.91 -11.38
N SER A 117 8.61 10.36 -11.92
CA SER A 117 7.40 11.14 -12.17
C SER A 117 6.82 11.70 -10.88
N ILE A 118 6.91 10.93 -9.78
CA ILE A 118 6.43 11.38 -8.47
C ILE A 118 7.29 12.54 -7.94
N CYS A 119 8.62 12.41 -8.06
CA CYS A 119 9.57 13.46 -7.71
C CYS A 119 9.31 14.74 -8.49
N THR A 120 9.05 14.61 -9.79
CA THR A 120 8.86 15.75 -10.70
C THR A 120 7.50 16.42 -10.51
N ASN A 121 6.42 15.64 -10.42
CA ASN A 121 5.05 16.17 -10.46
C ASN A 121 4.52 16.57 -9.09
N TYR A 122 4.95 15.89 -8.02
CA TYR A 122 4.48 16.15 -6.66
C TYR A 122 5.58 16.72 -5.75
N GLY A 123 6.84 16.69 -6.19
CA GLY A 123 7.96 17.11 -5.34
C GLY A 123 8.18 16.19 -4.15
N MET A 124 7.79 14.91 -4.27
CA MET A 124 7.88 13.91 -3.21
C MET A 124 8.77 12.74 -3.63
N SER A 125 9.52 12.16 -2.70
CA SER A 125 10.32 10.96 -2.90
C SER A 125 9.91 9.87 -1.91
N TYR A 126 9.69 8.66 -2.42
CA TYR A 126 9.54 7.46 -1.59
C TYR A 126 10.91 6.88 -1.27
N GLU A 127 11.34 7.04 -0.02
CA GLU A 127 12.64 6.61 0.50
C GLU A 127 12.49 5.30 1.28
N THR A 128 12.86 4.19 0.65
CA THR A 128 12.67 2.86 1.23
C THR A 128 13.69 2.56 2.32
N SER A 129 13.22 2.21 3.52
CA SER A 129 14.04 1.67 4.61
C SER A 129 14.08 0.14 4.61
N LEU A 130 12.98 -0.50 4.19
CA LEU A 130 12.81 -1.95 4.16
C LEU A 130 12.05 -2.37 2.90
N ARG A 131 12.53 -3.44 2.25
CA ARG A 131 11.86 -4.14 1.15
C ARG A 131 11.67 -5.59 1.55
N LEU A 132 10.44 -6.08 1.45
CA LEU A 132 10.12 -7.47 1.73
C LEU A 132 9.64 -8.14 0.44
N SER A 133 10.33 -9.21 0.06
CA SER A 133 9.80 -10.18 -0.89
C SER A 133 8.58 -10.91 -0.30
N PRO A 134 7.80 -11.65 -1.11
CA PRO A 134 6.64 -12.39 -0.61
C PRO A 134 6.96 -13.37 0.51
N GLU A 135 8.13 -14.00 0.44
CA GLU A 135 8.59 -15.00 1.41
C GLU A 135 8.99 -14.36 2.75
N GLU A 136 9.62 -13.18 2.69
CA GLU A 136 9.98 -12.41 3.88
C GLU A 136 8.73 -11.79 4.51
N PHE A 137 7.82 -11.30 3.68
CA PHE A 137 6.56 -10.68 4.06
C PHE A 137 5.66 -11.63 4.87
N ASP A 138 5.67 -12.94 4.59
CA ASP A 138 4.90 -13.94 5.35
C ASP A 138 5.21 -13.98 6.85
N LYS A 139 6.37 -13.43 7.26
CA LYS A 139 6.82 -13.38 8.67
C LYS A 139 6.63 -12.00 9.31
N ASP A 140 6.12 -11.03 8.56
CA ASP A 140 5.94 -9.65 9.02
C ASP A 140 4.81 -9.53 10.06
N GLU A 141 4.93 -8.57 10.98
CA GLU A 141 3.91 -8.35 12.02
C GLU A 141 2.56 -7.84 11.48
N VAL A 142 2.53 -7.35 10.23
CA VAL A 142 1.29 -6.92 9.57
C VAL A 142 0.32 -8.09 9.34
N GLN A 143 0.79 -9.34 9.33
CA GLN A 143 -0.03 -10.52 9.02
C GLN A 143 -1.28 -10.63 9.89
N ASP A 144 -1.18 -10.31 11.18
CA ASP A 144 -2.33 -10.35 12.10
C ASP A 144 -3.41 -9.34 11.70
N ARG A 145 -3.00 -8.14 11.28
CA ARG A 145 -3.93 -7.09 10.84
C ARG A 145 -4.44 -7.33 9.42
N LEU A 146 -3.61 -7.93 8.55
CA LEU A 146 -4.03 -8.41 7.24
C LEU A 146 -5.15 -9.45 7.36
N GLY A 147 -5.00 -10.42 8.27
CA GLY A 147 -6.06 -11.40 8.53
C GLY A 147 -7.37 -10.74 8.93
N ARG A 148 -7.32 -9.73 9.81
CA ARG A 148 -8.51 -8.96 10.23
C ARG A 148 -9.16 -8.20 9.07
N LEU A 149 -8.35 -7.62 8.18
CA LEU A 149 -8.84 -6.96 6.97
C LEU A 149 -9.55 -7.98 6.05
N VAL A 150 -8.89 -9.10 5.76
CA VAL A 150 -9.41 -10.16 4.87
C VAL A 150 -10.70 -10.77 5.43
N THR A 151 -10.76 -11.07 6.73
CA THR A 151 -11.99 -11.55 7.37
C THR A 151 -13.12 -10.53 7.26
N SER A 152 -12.82 -9.23 7.40
CA SER A 152 -13.83 -8.17 7.26
C SER A 152 -14.32 -7.99 5.83
N LEU A 153 -13.47 -8.26 4.83
CA LEU A 153 -13.85 -8.25 3.42
C LEU A 153 -14.72 -9.46 3.05
N GLY A 154 -14.55 -10.59 3.74
CA GLY A 154 -15.29 -11.83 3.49
C GLY A 154 -14.72 -12.66 2.33
N PRO A 155 -15.14 -13.92 2.13
CA PRO A 155 -14.48 -14.84 1.20
C PRO A 155 -14.75 -14.58 -0.30
N GLU A 156 -15.72 -13.71 -0.63
CA GLU A 156 -16.14 -13.45 -2.02
C GLU A 156 -15.72 -12.05 -2.53
N HIS A 157 -14.89 -11.33 -1.79
CA HIS A 157 -14.50 -9.96 -2.15
C HIS A 157 -13.62 -9.87 -3.41
N LEU A 158 -13.01 -10.98 -3.82
CA LEU A 158 -12.22 -11.08 -5.05
C LEU A 158 -12.84 -12.15 -5.96
N PRO A 159 -12.76 -11.98 -7.30
CA PRO A 159 -13.27 -12.96 -8.25
C PRO A 159 -12.54 -14.30 -8.15
N VAL A 160 -11.26 -14.27 -7.78
CA VAL A 160 -10.45 -15.42 -7.44
C VAL A 160 -9.69 -15.07 -6.16
N MET A 161 -9.95 -15.79 -5.08
CA MET A 161 -9.26 -15.58 -3.81
C MET A 161 -7.83 -16.15 -3.88
N PRO A 162 -6.78 -15.34 -3.65
CA PRO A 162 -5.40 -15.82 -3.53
C PRO A 162 -5.22 -16.84 -2.40
N GLU A 163 -4.43 -17.91 -2.61
CA GLU A 163 -4.17 -18.94 -1.60
C GLU A 163 -3.57 -18.34 -0.32
N ARG A 164 -2.69 -17.35 -0.46
CA ARG A 164 -2.11 -16.61 0.66
C ARG A 164 -3.15 -15.91 1.53
N LEU A 165 -4.29 -15.48 0.97
CA LEU A 165 -5.38 -14.86 1.73
C LEU A 165 -6.37 -15.89 2.26
N LYS A 166 -6.53 -17.06 1.61
CA LYS A 166 -7.44 -18.12 2.06
C LYS A 166 -7.14 -18.62 3.48
N ARG A 167 -5.88 -18.56 3.91
CA ARG A 167 -5.44 -19.00 5.25
C ARG A 167 -6.10 -18.26 6.42
N PHE A 168 -6.79 -17.15 6.16
CA PHE A 168 -7.47 -16.34 7.16
C PHE A 168 -8.96 -16.67 7.34
N PHE A 169 -9.47 -17.68 6.63
CA PHE A 169 -10.80 -18.26 6.79
C PHE A 169 -10.70 -19.68 7.38
#